data_AF-A0A254UIP4-F1
#
_entry.id   AF-A0A254UIP4-F1
#
_cell.length_a   1.000
_cell.length_b   1.000
_cell.length_c   1.000
_cell.angle_alpha   90.00
_cell.angle_beta   90.00
_cell.angle_gamma   90.00
#
_symmetry.space_group_name_H-M   'P 1'
#
loop_
_entity.id
_entity.type
_entity.pdbx_description
1 polymer ?
#
loop_
_entity_poly.entity_id
_entity_poly.type
_entity_poly.pdbx_seq_one_letter_code
_entity_poly.pdbx_strand_id
1 'polypeptide(L)'
;MYISRAKIFLWISDKLFKLAETLRRISASGKGPAKFVDLAPTDEADQGGVYSAALAFATESPDVSNIALTGPYGSGKSSIIRSFLKSYPRKALHISLAAFLPEAGDEQRTVTRQEIERSILQQLLYGADADKLPLSRFKRIQSPSFWSIFRSLYILSGILAVWHAFHNRNGIFDGSYFKPFDFTNWLGSGPIDLPFSA
;
A
#
# COMPACT_ATOMS: atom_id res chain seq x y z
N MET A 1 -5.55 -40.86 -11.81
CA MET A 1 -6.02 -40.38 -10.50
C MET A 1 -6.61 -38.98 -10.70
N TYR A 2 -7.93 -38.88 -10.94
CA TYR A 2 -8.60 -37.63 -11.34
C TYR A 2 -8.96 -36.81 -10.09
N ILE A 3 -8.32 -35.65 -9.90
CA ILE A 3 -8.72 -34.69 -8.86
C ILE A 3 -10.00 -34.01 -9.36
N SER A 4 -11.14 -34.31 -8.72
CA SER A 4 -12.44 -33.74 -9.07
C SER A 4 -12.39 -32.20 -8.95
N ARG A 5 -12.72 -31.52 -10.05
CA ARG A 5 -12.74 -30.05 -10.18
C ARG A 5 -13.59 -29.37 -9.10
N ALA A 6 -14.64 -30.05 -8.62
CA ALA A 6 -15.48 -29.56 -7.52
C ALA A 6 -14.73 -29.41 -6.19
N LYS A 7 -13.78 -30.31 -5.89
CA LYS A 7 -12.98 -30.25 -4.65
C LYS A 7 -12.03 -29.06 -4.63
N ILE A 8 -11.48 -28.69 -5.79
CA ILE A 8 -10.58 -27.53 -5.92
C ILE A 8 -11.38 -26.24 -5.70
N PHE A 9 -12.58 -26.14 -6.28
CA PHE A 9 -13.44 -24.98 -6.11
C PHE A 9 -13.88 -24.78 -4.66
N LEU A 10 -14.29 -25.86 -3.99
CA LEU A 10 -14.65 -25.85 -2.56
C LEU A 10 -13.46 -25.46 -1.65
N TRP A 11 -12.25 -25.92 -1.97
CA TRP A 11 -11.05 -25.55 -1.21
C TRP A 11 -10.67 -24.07 -1.39
N ILE A 12 -10.84 -23.54 -2.60
CA ILE A 12 -10.59 -22.12 -2.92
C ILE A 12 -11.62 -21.23 -2.21
N SER A 13 -12.90 -21.59 -2.21
CA SER A 13 -13.93 -20.81 -1.51
C SER A 13 -13.67 -20.75 0.00
N ASP A 14 -13.26 -21.86 0.62
CA ASP A 14 -12.93 -21.89 2.05
C ASP A 14 -11.70 -21.05 2.39
N LYS A 15 -10.68 -21.09 1.53
CA LYS A 15 -9.49 -20.23 1.65
C LYS A 15 -9.87 -18.75 1.55
N LEU A 16 -10.70 -18.39 0.57
CA LEU A 16 -11.18 -17.01 0.37
C LEU A 16 -12.05 -16.54 1.53
N PHE A 17 -12.92 -17.39 2.06
CA PHE A 17 -13.75 -17.08 3.21
C PHE A 17 -12.92 -16.84 4.48
N LYS A 18 -11.94 -17.72 4.75
CA LYS A 18 -10.99 -17.53 5.86
C LYS A 18 -10.17 -16.25 5.70
N LEU A 19 -9.75 -15.92 4.48
CA LEU A 19 -9.03 -14.70 4.18
C LEU A 19 -9.90 -13.46 4.46
N ALA A 20 -11.13 -13.46 3.96
CA ALA A 20 -12.10 -12.39 4.18
C ALA A 20 -12.41 -12.19 5.67
N GLU A 21 -12.56 -13.28 6.43
CA GLU A 21 -12.80 -13.18 7.87
C GLU A 21 -11.57 -12.66 8.63
N THR A 22 -10.37 -13.07 8.22
CA THR A 22 -9.12 -12.56 8.80
C THR A 22 -8.95 -11.07 8.54
N LEU A 23 -9.24 -10.62 7.31
CA LEU A 23 -9.25 -9.19 6.95
C LEU A 23 -10.32 -8.41 7.71
N ARG A 24 -11.51 -8.99 7.92
CA ARG A 24 -12.58 -8.38 8.73
C ARG A 24 -12.16 -8.21 10.18
N ARG A 25 -11.48 -9.20 10.76
CA ARG A 25 -10.94 -9.12 12.14
C ARG A 25 -9.85 -8.05 12.25
N ILE A 26 -8.95 -7.94 11.27
CA ILE A 26 -7.91 -6.90 11.25
C ILE A 26 -8.54 -5.51 11.14
N SER A 27 -9.54 -5.33 10.28
CA SER A 27 -10.27 -4.06 10.16
C SER A 27 -11.09 -3.70 11.40
N ALA A 28 -11.63 -4.69 12.12
CA ALA A 28 -12.39 -4.48 13.35
C ALA A 28 -11.49 -4.28 14.59
N SER A 29 -10.24 -4.77 14.55
CA SER A 29 -9.23 -4.64 15.60
C SER A 29 -8.53 -3.27 15.60
N GLY A 30 -9.16 -2.23 15.04
CA GLY A 30 -8.68 -0.85 15.05
C GLY A 30 -9.10 -0.04 16.30
N LYS A 31 -9.98 -0.60 17.15
CA LYS A 31 -10.37 0.01 18.43
C LYS A 31 -9.98 -0.91 19.58
N GLY A 32 -8.86 -0.58 20.24
CA GLY A 32 -8.49 -1.18 21.52
C GLY A 32 -9.55 -0.94 22.60
N PRO A 33 -9.46 -1.62 23.75
CA PRO A 33 -10.42 -1.45 24.84
C PRO A 33 -10.47 0.01 25.28
N ALA A 34 -11.69 0.57 25.41
CA ALA A 34 -11.98 1.99 25.70
C ALA A 34 -11.33 2.57 26.99
N LYS A 35 -10.61 1.75 27.76
CA LYS A 35 -9.94 2.13 29.00
C LYS A 35 -8.56 2.78 28.78
N PHE A 36 -7.91 2.54 27.64
CA PHE A 36 -6.59 3.08 27.34
C PHE A 36 -6.64 3.91 26.05
N VAL A 37 -6.31 5.19 26.17
CA VAL A 37 -6.19 6.12 25.04
C VAL A 37 -4.72 6.18 24.64
N ASP A 38 -4.45 5.93 23.37
CA ASP A 38 -3.10 6.07 22.83
C ASP A 38 -2.65 7.53 22.90
N LEU A 39 -1.46 7.76 23.45
CA LEU A 39 -0.85 9.09 23.55
C LEU A 39 0.01 9.43 22.32
N ALA A 40 0.17 8.48 21.39
CA ALA A 40 0.70 8.77 20.08
C ALA A 40 -0.19 9.79 19.37
N PRO A 41 0.36 10.61 18.45
CA PRO A 41 -0.41 11.60 17.74
C PRO A 41 -1.58 10.95 17.01
N THR A 42 -2.80 11.32 17.39
CA THR A 42 -4.05 10.78 16.84
C THR A 42 -4.43 11.49 15.54
N ASP A 43 -5.16 10.78 14.69
CA ASP A 43 -5.66 11.30 13.41
C ASP A 43 -6.96 12.12 13.57
N GLU A 44 -7.55 12.12 14.76
CA GLU A 44 -8.82 12.79 15.09
C GLU A 44 -8.63 13.76 16.28
N ALA A 45 -7.53 14.54 16.24
CA ALA A 45 -7.19 15.45 17.34
C ALA A 45 -8.02 16.74 17.35
N ASP A 46 -8.73 17.05 16.26
CA ASP A 46 -9.50 18.28 16.07
C ASP A 46 -10.97 17.98 15.75
N GLN A 47 -11.69 17.43 16.74
CA GLN A 47 -13.11 17.09 16.59
C GLN A 47 -13.99 18.30 16.23
N GLY A 48 -13.57 19.50 16.63
CA GLY A 48 -14.26 20.77 16.31
C GLY A 48 -13.81 21.42 14.99
N GLY A 49 -12.78 20.89 14.32
CA GLY A 49 -12.26 21.43 13.06
C GLY A 49 -11.63 22.83 13.15
N VAL A 50 -11.49 23.40 14.34
CA VAL A 50 -11.10 24.81 14.52
C VAL A 50 -9.64 25.02 14.10
N TYR A 51 -8.76 24.10 14.50
CA TYR A 51 -7.34 24.19 14.15
C TYR A 51 -7.11 23.86 12.68
N SER A 52 -7.84 22.89 12.15
CA SER A 52 -7.77 22.48 10.74
C SER A 52 -8.23 23.61 9.82
N ALA A 53 -9.30 24.33 10.18
CA ALA A 53 -9.76 25.50 9.45
C ALA A 53 -8.73 26.65 9.49
N ALA A 54 -8.13 26.91 10.66
CA ALA A 54 -7.08 27.93 10.77
C ALA A 54 -5.84 27.60 9.93
N LEU A 55 -5.41 26.33 9.92
CA LEU A 55 -4.30 25.85 9.10
C LEU A 55 -4.63 25.88 7.60
N ALA A 56 -5.86 25.55 7.20
CA ALA A 56 -6.31 25.67 5.82
C ALA A 56 -6.22 27.13 5.35
N PHE A 57 -6.81 28.06 6.11
CA PHE A 57 -6.73 29.49 5.83
C PHE A 57 -5.28 29.98 5.72
N ALA A 58 -4.42 29.58 6.67
CA ALA A 58 -3.02 29.98 6.67
C ALA A 58 -2.22 29.38 5.49
N THR A 59 -2.57 28.19 4.99
CA THR A 59 -1.84 27.53 3.89
C THR A 59 -2.36 27.89 2.49
N GLU A 60 -3.57 28.44 2.40
CA GLU A 60 -4.12 28.97 1.15
C GLU A 60 -3.62 30.39 0.84
N SER A 61 -3.27 31.17 1.86
CA SER A 61 -2.73 32.52 1.70
C SER A 61 -1.28 32.51 1.19
N PRO A 62 -0.97 33.12 0.04
CA PRO A 62 0.39 33.14 -0.52
C PRO A 62 1.38 33.99 0.30
N ASP A 63 0.86 34.94 1.10
CA ASP A 63 1.69 35.81 1.95
C ASP A 63 2.15 35.11 3.24
N VAL A 64 1.50 34.00 3.60
CA VAL A 64 1.81 33.24 4.81
C VAL A 64 2.79 32.13 4.48
N SER A 65 4.05 32.33 4.87
CA SER A 65 5.13 31.34 4.70
C SER A 65 5.49 30.61 5.98
N ASN A 66 5.19 31.19 7.15
CA ASN A 66 5.60 30.68 8.45
C ASN A 66 4.40 30.57 9.39
N ILE A 67 4.18 29.38 9.93
CA ILE A 67 3.11 29.10 10.89
C ILE A 67 3.75 28.53 12.16
N ALA A 68 3.45 29.14 13.30
CA ALA A 68 3.91 28.67 14.61
C ALA A 68 2.75 28.06 15.40
N LEU A 69 2.88 26.80 15.82
CA LEU A 69 1.93 26.14 16.71
C LEU A 69 2.52 26.05 18.12
N THR A 70 1.98 26.82 19.04
CA THR A 70 2.49 26.93 20.42
C THR A 70 1.57 26.25 21.43
N GLY A 71 2.14 25.72 22.51
CA GLY A 71 1.38 25.13 23.60
C GLY A 71 2.25 24.24 24.49
N PRO A 72 1.80 23.92 25.72
CA PRO A 72 2.56 23.11 26.67
C PRO A 72 2.89 21.72 26.12
N TYR A 73 3.90 21.03 26.68
CA TYR A 73 4.20 19.65 26.28
C TYR A 73 2.97 18.75 26.45
N GLY A 74 2.74 17.82 25.53
CA GLY A 74 1.57 16.94 25.57
C GLY A 74 0.22 17.57 25.15
N SER A 75 0.17 18.84 24.76
CA SER A 75 -1.06 19.52 24.27
C SER A 75 -1.60 19.03 22.92
N GLY A 76 -1.01 17.99 22.32
CA GLY A 76 -1.50 17.44 21.05
C GLY A 76 -1.10 18.21 19.79
N LYS A 77 -0.11 19.11 19.84
CA LYS A 77 0.40 19.86 18.67
C LYS A 77 0.72 18.96 17.47
N SER A 78 1.47 17.89 17.70
CA SER A 78 1.81 16.92 16.67
C SER A 78 0.58 16.17 16.14
N SER A 79 -0.42 15.92 16.99
CA SER A 79 -1.68 15.27 16.63
C SER A 79 -2.53 16.17 15.73
N ILE A 80 -2.61 17.47 16.03
CA ILE A 80 -3.31 18.47 15.21
C ILE A 80 -2.69 18.54 13.81
N ILE A 81 -1.35 18.66 13.73
CA ILE A 81 -0.62 18.69 12.46
C ILE A 81 -0.88 17.41 11.65
N ARG A 82 -0.80 16.23 12.30
CA ARG A 82 -1.04 14.94 11.66
C ARG A 82 -2.48 14.81 11.13
N SER A 83 -3.46 15.23 11.94
CA SER A 83 -4.87 15.22 11.57
C SER A 83 -5.14 16.11 10.36
N PHE A 84 -4.61 17.34 10.36
CA PHE A 84 -4.74 18.27 9.23
C PHE A 84 -4.15 17.71 7.94
N LEU A 85 -2.92 17.19 8.00
CA LEU A 85 -2.19 16.69 6.84
C LEU A 85 -2.83 15.48 6.15
N LYS A 86 -3.67 14.72 6.86
CA LYS A 86 -4.45 13.62 6.27
C LYS A 86 -5.41 14.07 5.17
N SER A 87 -5.95 15.28 5.31
CA SER A 87 -6.88 15.90 4.34
C SER A 87 -6.22 16.91 3.42
N TYR A 88 -4.93 17.20 3.64
CA TYR A 88 -4.23 18.27 2.94
C TYR A 88 -3.81 17.81 1.53
N PRO A 89 -4.17 18.55 0.46
CA PRO A 89 -3.96 18.10 -0.91
C PRO A 89 -2.50 18.20 -1.38
N ARG A 90 -1.67 19.01 -0.73
CA ARG A 90 -0.28 19.23 -1.14
C ARG A 90 0.66 18.29 -0.39
N LYS A 91 1.79 17.96 -1.01
CA LYS A 91 2.84 17.14 -0.38
C LYS A 91 3.40 17.86 0.83
N ALA A 92 3.43 17.17 1.97
CA ALA A 92 4.03 17.65 3.20
C ALA A 92 5.26 16.82 3.54
N LEU A 93 6.27 17.47 4.09
CA LEU A 93 7.50 16.85 4.54
C LEU A 93 7.62 17.04 6.05
N HIS A 94 7.64 15.93 6.78
CA HIS A 94 7.77 15.94 8.23
C HIS A 94 9.24 15.90 8.62
N ILE A 95 9.68 16.90 9.38
CA ILE A 95 11.04 17.02 9.91
C ILE A 95 10.93 17.06 11.43
N SER A 96 11.65 16.18 12.12
CA SER A 96 11.65 16.10 13.58
C SER A 96 13.03 16.45 14.12
N LEU A 97 13.10 17.54 14.89
CA LEU A 97 14.33 18.00 15.56
C LEU A 97 14.61 17.26 16.87
N ALA A 98 13.58 16.67 17.49
CA ALA A 98 13.69 16.04 18.81
C ALA A 98 14.56 14.77 18.81
N ALA A 99 14.73 14.12 17.65
CA ALA A 99 15.57 12.94 17.51
C ALA A 99 17.08 13.20 17.69
N PHE A 100 17.49 14.46 17.83
CA PHE A 100 18.91 14.86 17.76
C PHE A 100 19.42 15.62 18.98
N LEU A 101 18.55 15.88 19.96
CA LEU A 101 19.00 16.41 21.25
C LEU A 101 19.67 15.27 22.03
N PRO A 102 20.79 15.52 22.72
CA PRO A 102 21.42 14.51 23.56
C PRO A 102 20.39 14.06 24.58
N GLU A 103 20.26 12.74 24.75
CA GLU A 103 19.37 12.21 25.77
C GLU A 103 19.79 12.78 27.14
N ALA A 104 18.81 13.01 28.00
CA ALA A 104 19.02 13.55 29.34
C ALA A 104 19.89 12.59 30.15
N GLY A 105 21.21 12.76 30.05
CA GLY A 105 22.23 11.84 30.55
C GLY A 105 23.61 12.03 29.89
N ASP A 106 23.67 12.59 28.68
CA ASP A 106 24.93 12.90 27.98
C ASP A 106 25.28 14.40 28.09
N GLU A 107 25.66 14.85 29.28
CA GLU A 107 26.06 16.25 29.54
C GLU A 107 27.31 16.69 28.74
N GLN A 108 28.07 15.75 28.16
CA GLN A 108 29.27 16.01 27.36
C GLN A 108 29.03 16.14 25.85
N ARG A 109 27.84 15.81 25.33
CA ARG A 109 27.56 15.88 23.89
C ARG A 109 27.10 17.29 23.51
N THR A 110 28.06 18.10 23.08
CA THR A 110 27.76 19.38 22.44
C THR A 110 27.23 19.12 21.03
N VAL A 111 25.93 19.30 20.83
CA VAL A 111 25.35 19.25 19.48
C VAL A 111 25.90 20.42 18.70
N THR A 112 26.70 20.13 17.69
CA THR A 112 27.27 21.16 16.84
C THR A 112 26.22 21.63 15.83
N ARG A 113 26.27 22.92 15.46
CA ARG A 113 25.39 23.46 14.41
C ARG A 113 25.51 22.66 13.11
N GLN A 114 26.72 22.17 12.80
CA GLN A 114 26.97 21.33 11.63
C GLN A 114 26.22 20.00 11.69
N GLU A 115 26.04 19.39 12.87
CA GLU A 115 25.26 18.16 13.03
C GLU A 115 23.76 18.41 12.82
N ILE A 116 23.24 19.53 13.33
CA ILE A 116 21.85 19.95 13.10
C ILE A 116 21.62 20.23 11.61
N GLU A 117 22.53 20.95 10.95
CA GLU A 117 22.44 21.22 9.52
C GLU A 117 22.49 19.91 8.71
N ARG A 118 23.43 19.02 9.02
CA ARG A 118 23.51 17.70 8.37
C ARG A 118 22.26 16.86 8.60
N SER A 119 21.69 16.88 9.81
CA SER A 119 20.51 16.07 10.14
C SER A 119 19.24 16.60 9.47
N ILE A 120 19.05 17.92 9.42
CA ILE A 120 17.96 18.55 8.66
C ILE A 120 18.12 18.24 7.17
N LEU A 121 19.32 18.39 6.60
CA LEU A 121 19.59 18.06 5.20
C LEU A 121 19.31 16.58 4.89
N GLN A 122 19.65 15.68 5.79
CA GLN A 122 19.34 14.26 5.66
C GLN A 122 17.83 14.03 5.67
N GLN A 123 17.08 14.60 6.62
CA GLN A 123 15.63 14.45 6.66
C GLN A 123 14.95 15.07 5.43
N LEU A 124 15.46 16.20 4.92
CA LEU A 124 15.00 16.81 3.68
C LEU A 124 15.22 15.91 2.46
N LEU A 125 16.44 15.39 2.32
CA LEU A 125 16.86 14.59 1.17
C LEU A 125 16.21 13.20 1.16
N TYR A 126 16.04 12.58 2.33
CA TYR A 126 15.51 11.22 2.46
C TYR A 126 14.00 11.16 2.66
N GLY A 127 13.37 12.23 3.15
CA GLY A 127 11.94 12.31 3.41
C GLY A 127 11.12 12.74 2.19
N ALA A 128 11.70 13.47 1.23
CA ALA A 128 11.07 13.75 -0.05
C ALA A 128 11.05 12.52 -0.97
N ASP A 129 10.05 12.42 -1.85
CA ASP A 129 9.89 11.27 -2.77
C ASP A 129 11.17 10.98 -3.55
N ALA A 130 11.70 9.76 -3.35
CA ALA A 130 12.99 9.29 -3.85
C ALA A 130 13.14 9.37 -5.39
N ASP A 131 12.03 9.37 -6.12
CA ASP A 131 12.01 9.36 -7.58
C ASP A 131 12.31 10.72 -8.21
N LYS A 132 12.30 11.82 -7.43
CA LYS A 132 12.49 13.18 -7.95
C LYS A 132 13.93 13.70 -7.87
N LEU A 133 14.86 12.94 -7.30
CA LEU A 133 16.25 13.39 -7.07
C LEU A 133 17.29 12.40 -7.64
N PRO A 134 17.32 12.20 -8.97
CA PRO A 134 18.14 11.16 -9.62
C PRO A 134 19.66 11.36 -9.49
N LEU A 135 20.13 12.58 -9.16
CA LEU A 135 21.55 12.92 -9.06
C LEU A 135 22.10 12.83 -7.62
N SER A 136 21.27 12.49 -6.65
CA SER A 136 21.69 12.31 -5.27
C SER A 136 22.40 10.96 -5.16
N ARG A 137 23.73 10.95 -5.08
CA ARG A 137 24.62 9.75 -5.03
C ARG A 137 24.36 8.79 -3.85
N PHE A 138 23.26 8.91 -3.13
CA PHE A 138 22.87 8.01 -2.04
C PHE A 138 22.09 6.81 -2.58
N LYS A 139 22.79 5.67 -2.67
CA LYS A 139 22.23 4.37 -3.05
C LYS A 139 21.18 3.93 -2.03
N ARG A 140 19.90 3.90 -2.42
CA ARG A 140 18.78 3.37 -1.62
C ARG A 140 18.41 1.97 -2.09
N ILE A 141 17.89 1.15 -1.18
CA ILE A 141 17.39 -0.20 -1.49
C ILE A 141 16.07 -0.03 -2.26
N GLN A 142 16.10 -0.19 -3.57
CA GLN A 142 14.89 -0.27 -4.38
C GLN A 142 14.25 -1.64 -4.14
N SER A 143 13.01 -1.66 -3.67
CA SER A 143 12.24 -2.89 -3.65
C SER A 143 11.86 -3.28 -5.08
N PRO A 144 11.94 -4.56 -5.44
CA PRO A 144 11.49 -5.00 -6.75
C PRO A 144 10.00 -4.64 -6.91
N SER A 145 9.68 -3.89 -7.97
CA SER A 145 8.30 -3.58 -8.31
C SER A 145 7.54 -4.88 -8.58
N PHE A 146 6.32 -4.99 -8.07
CA PHE A 146 5.41 -6.11 -8.30
C PHE A 146 5.22 -6.40 -9.81
N TRP A 147 5.37 -5.38 -10.67
CA TRP A 147 5.39 -5.52 -12.13
C TRP A 147 6.55 -6.37 -12.67
N SER A 148 7.68 -6.43 -11.97
CA SER A 148 8.80 -7.28 -12.35
C SER A 148 8.45 -8.77 -12.25
N ILE A 149 7.59 -9.14 -11.29
CA ILE A 149 7.12 -10.52 -11.10
C ILE A 149 6.14 -10.90 -12.21
N PHE A 150 5.25 -9.99 -12.61
CA PHE A 150 4.34 -10.24 -13.73
C PHE A 150 5.07 -10.36 -15.06
N ARG A 151 6.09 -9.54 -15.29
CA ARG A 151 6.92 -9.63 -16.50
C ARG A 151 7.62 -10.98 -16.61
N SER A 152 8.16 -11.51 -15.53
CA SER A 152 8.81 -12.84 -15.56
C SER A 152 7.81 -13.97 -15.80
N LEU A 153 6.63 -13.91 -15.19
CA LEU A 153 5.54 -14.87 -15.42
C LEU A 153 5.05 -14.84 -16.88
N TYR A 154 4.92 -13.65 -17.47
CA TYR A 154 4.52 -13.50 -18.87
C TYR A 154 5.52 -14.13 -19.82
N ILE A 155 6.82 -13.91 -19.60
CA ILE A 155 7.89 -14.50 -20.43
C ILE A 155 7.87 -16.03 -20.31
N LEU A 156 7.72 -16.57 -19.11
CA LEU A 156 7.65 -18.02 -18.88
C LEU A 156 6.44 -18.64 -19.58
N SER A 157 5.28 -17.99 -19.49
CA SER A 157 4.06 -18.38 -20.20
C SER A 157 4.26 -18.38 -21.72
N GLY A 158 4.93 -17.36 -22.25
CA GLY A 158 5.28 -17.28 -23.67
C GLY A 158 6.18 -18.43 -24.14
N ILE A 159 7.21 -18.77 -23.38
CA ILE A 159 8.12 -19.89 -23.69
C ILE A 159 7.37 -21.22 -23.68
N LEU A 160 6.49 -21.43 -22.70
CA LEU A 160 5.64 -22.63 -22.62
C LEU A 160 4.68 -22.73 -23.80
N ALA A 161 4.10 -21.61 -24.24
CA ALA A 161 3.22 -21.57 -25.41
C ALA A 161 3.97 -21.93 -26.70
N VAL A 162 5.17 -21.37 -26.91
CA VAL A 162 6.02 -21.71 -28.06
C VAL A 162 6.44 -23.17 -28.03
N TRP A 163 6.87 -23.67 -26.87
CA TRP A 163 7.20 -25.09 -26.68
C TRP A 163 6.01 -26.00 -27.03
N HIS A 164 4.82 -25.67 -26.53
CA HIS A 164 3.60 -26.42 -26.79
C HIS A 164 3.21 -26.39 -28.28
N ALA A 165 3.36 -25.24 -28.94
CA ALA A 165 3.13 -25.11 -30.38
C ALA A 165 4.10 -25.99 -31.18
N PHE A 166 5.37 -26.02 -30.81
CA PHE A 166 6.38 -26.85 -31.47
C PHE A 166 6.17 -28.35 -31.22
N HIS A 167 5.72 -28.74 -30.03
CA HIS A 167 5.37 -30.13 -29.73
C HIS A 167 4.18 -30.60 -30.57
N ASN A 168 3.16 -29.75 -30.73
CA ASN A 168 1.96 -30.04 -31.52
C ASN A 168 2.08 -29.63 -33.00
N ARG A 169 3.30 -29.36 -33.49
CA ARG A 169 3.55 -28.86 -34.85
C ARG A 169 2.86 -29.69 -35.94
N ASN A 170 2.79 -31.01 -35.76
CA ASN A 170 2.19 -31.93 -36.72
C ASN A 170 0.69 -31.65 -36.94
N GLY A 171 -0.05 -31.18 -35.92
CA GLY A 171 -1.47 -30.81 -36.03
C GLY A 171 -1.71 -29.39 -36.54
N ILE A 172 -0.73 -28.49 -36.39
CA ILE A 172 -0.80 -27.10 -36.87
C ILE A 172 -0.67 -27.06 -38.41
N PHE A 173 0.23 -27.87 -38.97
CA PHE A 173 0.42 -27.95 -40.43
C PHE A 173 -0.73 -28.63 -41.18
N ASP A 174 -1.51 -29.47 -40.50
CA ASP A 174 -2.64 -30.23 -41.06
C ASP A 174 -4.00 -29.50 -40.89
N GLY A 175 -3.99 -28.27 -40.38
CA GLY A 175 -5.19 -27.43 -40.19
C GLY A 175 -6.19 -27.90 -39.12
N SER A 176 -5.99 -29.09 -38.55
CA SER A 176 -6.86 -29.71 -37.54
C SER A 176 -6.70 -29.13 -36.12
N TYR A 177 -5.69 -28.28 -35.90
CA TYR A 177 -5.42 -27.62 -34.62
C TYR A 177 -6.43 -26.51 -34.27
N PHE A 178 -6.95 -25.82 -35.29
CA PHE A 178 -7.93 -24.74 -35.11
C PHE A 178 -9.35 -25.29 -35.04
N LYS A 179 -9.61 -26.20 -34.08
CA LYS A 179 -11.00 -26.44 -33.68
C LYS A 179 -11.49 -25.20 -32.93
N PRO A 180 -12.65 -24.64 -33.27
CA PRO A 180 -13.21 -23.53 -32.51
C PRO A 180 -13.33 -23.95 -31.04
N PHE A 181 -13.02 -23.03 -30.13
CA PHE A 181 -13.21 -23.24 -28.70
C PHE A 181 -14.72 -23.41 -28.44
N ASP A 182 -15.18 -24.65 -28.31
CA ASP A 182 -16.56 -24.97 -27.96
C ASP A 182 -16.78 -24.76 -26.46
N PHE A 183 -17.29 -23.58 -26.11
CA PHE A 183 -17.70 -23.22 -24.75
C PHE A 183 -18.84 -24.10 -24.20
N THR A 184 -19.53 -24.85 -25.06
CA THR A 184 -20.68 -25.71 -24.72
C THR A 184 -20.32 -26.92 -23.86
N ASN A 185 -19.06 -27.37 -23.85
CA ASN A 185 -18.59 -28.43 -22.95
C ASN A 185 -18.07 -27.92 -21.59
N TRP A 186 -18.00 -26.60 -21.39
CA TRP A 186 -17.49 -26.01 -20.15
C TRP A 186 -18.56 -25.88 -19.07
N LEU A 187 -19.82 -25.60 -19.46
CA LEU A 187 -21.01 -25.80 -18.63
C LEU A 187 -21.61 -27.18 -18.95
N GLY A 188 -21.14 -28.21 -18.26
CA GLY A 188 -21.76 -29.53 -18.29
C GLY A 188 -23.15 -29.52 -17.65
N SER A 189 -24.15 -29.01 -18.35
CA SER A 189 -25.55 -29.38 -18.16
C SER A 189 -25.99 -30.06 -19.45
N GLY A 190 -25.90 -31.39 -19.49
CA GLY A 190 -26.61 -32.17 -20.50
C GLY A 190 -28.10 -31.79 -20.45
N PRO A 191 -28.82 -31.82 -21.59
CA PRO A 191 -30.25 -31.56 -21.59
C PRO A 191 -30.91 -32.56 -20.63
N ILE A 192 -31.58 -32.03 -19.60
CA ILE A 192 -32.49 -32.81 -18.78
C ILE A 192 -33.71 -33.04 -19.66
N ASP A 193 -33.76 -34.19 -20.31
CA ASP A 193 -34.94 -34.66 -21.03
C ASP A 193 -36.06 -34.87 -19.98
N LEU A 194 -36.93 -33.86 -19.82
CA LEU A 194 -38.20 -34.04 -19.13
C LEU A 194 -39.21 -34.59 -20.15
N PRO A 195 -39.76 -35.80 -19.96
CA PRO A 195 -40.80 -36.31 -20.83
C PRO A 195 -42.10 -35.59 -20.47
N PHE A 196 -42.54 -34.66 -21.32
CA PHE A 196 -43.94 -34.23 -21.33
C PHE A 196 -44.65 -35.02 -22.44
N SER A 197 -45.47 -36.01 -22.05
CA SER A 197 -46.47 -36.59 -22.94
C SER A 197 -47.74 -35.75 -22.87
N ALA A 198 -48.27 -35.37 -24.04
CA ALA A 198 -49.68 -35.07 -24.23
C ALA A 198 -50.48 -36.37 -24.32
#